data_AF-A0A2G9UZD2-F1
#
_entry.id   AF-A0A2G9UZD2-F1
#
_cell.length_a   1.000
_cell.length_b   1.000
_cell.length_c   1.000
_cell.angle_alpha   90.00
_cell.angle_beta   90.00
_cell.angle_gamma   90.00
#
_symmetry.space_group_name_H-M   'P 1'
#
loop_
_entity.id
_entity.type
_entity.pdbx_description
1 polymer ?
#
loop_
_entity_poly.entity_id
_entity_poly.type
_entity_poly.pdbx_seq_one_letter_code
_entity_poly.pdbx_strand_id
1 'polypeptide(L)'
;MHQASQQSTSRNHSEMKQPVSEDRHTPSEIALTLASQQRILWPVEATPYLKESLNHLIKMERLYQETSSLLQQAHFSMGRLERAKDEQEAQQISQYITEQLRVIDQNCDQLVILVNKEAPARRHIVRIKVDQLKNDSQNVHYAITAMLSRLSAKWRAASEREELLHQR
;
A
#
# COMPACT_ATOMS: atom_id res chain seq x y z
N MET A 1 4.81 -97.40 34.68
CA MET A 1 5.42 -98.43 33.81
C MET A 1 5.87 -97.76 32.53
N HIS A 2 7.17 -97.88 32.21
CA HIS A 2 7.81 -97.91 30.88
C HIS A 2 7.38 -96.85 29.83
N GLN A 3 8.23 -96.13 29.12
CA GLN A 3 9.65 -96.33 28.80
C GLN A 3 10.22 -95.03 28.20
N ALA A 4 11.55 -94.96 28.21
CA ALA A 4 12.37 -93.81 27.85
C ALA A 4 12.81 -93.81 26.38
N SER A 5 13.56 -92.74 26.04
CA SER A 5 14.59 -92.60 24.99
C SER A 5 14.12 -92.12 23.62
N GLN A 6 14.43 -90.86 23.27
CA GLN A 6 15.70 -90.33 22.72
C GLN A 6 15.89 -90.71 21.24
N GLN A 7 15.93 -89.72 20.34
CA GLN A 7 17.16 -89.28 19.66
C GLN A 7 16.88 -88.22 18.57
N SER A 8 17.81 -87.27 18.54
CA SER A 8 17.98 -86.13 17.66
C SER A 8 18.48 -86.54 16.27
N THR A 9 18.10 -85.83 15.21
CA THR A 9 19.04 -85.33 14.17
C THR A 9 18.37 -84.41 13.11
N SER A 10 18.89 -83.17 13.05
CA SER A 10 19.36 -82.45 11.86
C SER A 10 18.55 -82.31 10.55
N ARG A 11 18.19 -81.04 10.28
CA ARG A 11 18.76 -80.18 9.21
C ARG A 11 18.08 -80.14 7.82
N ASN A 12 17.48 -78.96 7.56
CA ASN A 12 17.38 -78.14 6.34
C ASN A 12 16.96 -78.77 4.99
N HIS A 13 15.88 -78.26 4.38
CA HIS A 13 15.96 -77.38 3.17
C HIS A 13 14.58 -76.96 2.61
N SER A 14 14.52 -75.69 2.17
CA SER A 14 13.67 -75.08 1.12
C SER A 14 12.15 -75.11 1.29
N GLU A 15 11.43 -74.01 1.55
CA GLU A 15 11.48 -72.64 1.00
C GLU A 15 11.25 -72.55 -0.51
N MET A 16 9.97 -72.36 -0.91
CA MET A 16 9.57 -71.65 -2.12
C MET A 16 8.48 -70.64 -1.73
N LYS A 17 8.92 -69.42 -1.39
CA LYS A 17 8.06 -68.23 -1.36
C LYS A 17 7.94 -67.68 -2.78
N GLN A 18 6.72 -67.40 -3.20
CA GLN A 18 6.43 -66.55 -4.35
C GLN A 18 6.95 -65.12 -4.09
N PRO A 19 7.50 -64.41 -5.08
CA PRO A 19 7.74 -62.98 -4.93
C PRO A 19 6.42 -62.23 -5.15
N VAL A 20 5.85 -61.67 -4.09
CA VAL A 20 4.91 -60.55 -4.20
C VAL A 20 5.77 -59.30 -4.31
N SER A 21 5.75 -58.70 -5.50
CA SER A 21 6.32 -57.40 -5.80
C SER A 21 5.53 -56.33 -5.04
N GLU A 22 5.91 -56.03 -3.81
CA GLU A 22 5.49 -54.80 -3.13
C GLU A 22 6.21 -53.62 -3.79
N ASP A 23 5.50 -52.91 -4.68
CA ASP A 23 5.88 -51.58 -5.18
C ASP A 23 5.94 -50.58 -4.01
N ARG A 24 7.05 -50.59 -3.29
CA ARG A 24 7.38 -49.58 -2.28
C ARG A 24 7.81 -48.32 -2.99
N HIS A 25 6.82 -47.51 -3.38
CA HIS A 25 7.05 -46.13 -3.77
C HIS A 25 7.78 -45.43 -2.63
N THR A 26 8.93 -44.83 -2.93
CA THR A 26 9.71 -44.11 -1.93
C THR A 26 8.94 -42.86 -1.46
N PRO A 27 9.12 -42.39 -0.22
CA PRO A 27 8.48 -41.15 0.24
C PRO A 27 8.76 -39.94 -0.67
N SER A 28 9.88 -39.98 -1.40
CA SER A 28 10.27 -38.97 -2.39
C SER A 28 9.39 -39.02 -3.66
N GLU A 29 9.02 -40.20 -4.14
CA GLU A 29 8.11 -40.37 -5.29
C GLU A 29 6.67 -40.01 -4.93
N ILE A 30 6.23 -40.31 -3.71
CA ILE A 30 4.91 -39.87 -3.21
C ILE A 30 4.90 -38.35 -3.05
N ALA A 31 5.98 -37.74 -2.56
CA ALA A 31 6.09 -36.28 -2.45
C ALA A 31 6.14 -35.58 -3.81
N LEU A 32 6.81 -36.15 -4.81
CA LEU A 32 6.84 -35.63 -6.18
C LEU A 32 5.50 -35.83 -6.91
N THR A 33 4.80 -36.92 -6.65
CA THR A 33 3.46 -37.20 -7.19
C THR A 33 2.40 -36.31 -6.55
N LEU A 34 2.49 -36.09 -5.23
CA LEU A 34 1.65 -35.12 -4.52
C LEU A 34 2.00 -33.70 -4.95
N ALA A 35 3.26 -33.32 -5.11
CA ALA A 35 3.64 -31.99 -5.59
C ALA A 35 3.21 -31.72 -7.04
N SER A 36 3.13 -32.77 -7.88
CA SER A 36 2.60 -32.68 -9.25
C SER A 36 1.07 -32.73 -9.32
N GLN A 37 0.39 -33.43 -8.39
CA GLN A 37 -1.07 -33.38 -8.24
C GLN A 37 -1.57 -32.10 -7.56
N GLN A 38 -0.82 -31.55 -6.60
CA GLN A 38 -1.14 -30.26 -5.95
C GLN A 38 -0.94 -29.08 -6.92
N ARG A 39 -0.13 -29.26 -7.98
CA ARG A 39 0.05 -28.28 -9.06
C ARG A 39 -1.22 -28.12 -9.93
N ILE A 40 -2.21 -29.01 -9.79
CA ILE A 40 -3.47 -28.99 -10.55
C ILE A 40 -4.58 -28.20 -9.84
N LEU A 41 -4.38 -27.75 -8.58
CA LEU A 41 -5.45 -27.06 -7.83
C LEU A 41 -5.40 -25.52 -7.89
N TRP A 42 -4.33 -24.92 -8.44
CA TRP A 42 -4.30 -23.48 -8.69
C TRP A 42 -4.27 -23.24 -10.19
N PRO A 43 -5.29 -22.58 -10.77
CA PRO A 43 -5.29 -22.25 -12.18
C PRO A 43 -4.08 -21.36 -12.49
N VAL A 44 -3.19 -21.81 -13.36
CA VAL A 44 -2.06 -21.02 -13.89
C VAL A 44 -2.56 -19.71 -14.53
N GLU A 45 -3.83 -19.66 -14.93
CA GLU A 45 -4.57 -18.51 -15.47
C GLU A 45 -5.01 -17.46 -14.43
N ALA A 46 -4.98 -17.76 -13.13
CA ALA A 46 -5.35 -16.79 -12.08
C ALA A 46 -4.21 -15.79 -11.76
N THR A 47 -2.99 -16.10 -12.21
CA THR A 47 -1.78 -15.30 -11.92
C THR A 47 -1.82 -13.86 -12.44
N PRO A 48 -2.38 -13.54 -13.63
CA PRO A 48 -2.41 -12.16 -14.14
C PRO A 48 -3.40 -11.29 -13.36
N TYR A 49 -4.58 -11.83 -13.03
CA TYR A 49 -5.63 -11.11 -12.31
C TYR A 49 -5.22 -10.75 -10.87
N LEU A 50 -4.56 -11.69 -10.19
CA LEU A 50 -4.01 -11.46 -8.85
C LEU A 50 -2.88 -10.42 -8.88
N LYS A 51 -2.01 -10.48 -9.90
CA LYS A 51 -0.93 -9.51 -10.08
C LYS A 51 -1.47 -8.11 -10.36
N GLU A 52 -2.48 -7.98 -11.22
CA GLU A 52 -3.11 -6.69 -11.52
C GLU A 52 -3.85 -6.13 -10.29
N SER A 53 -4.55 -6.97 -9.53
CA SER A 53 -5.20 -6.58 -8.28
C SER A 53 -4.19 -6.10 -7.24
N LEU A 54 -3.06 -6.79 -7.11
CA LEU A 54 -1.98 -6.38 -6.20
C LEU A 54 -1.34 -5.06 -6.65
N ASN A 55 -1.05 -4.91 -7.94
CA ASN A 55 -0.52 -3.67 -8.50
C ASN A 55 -1.46 -2.49 -8.26
N HIS A 56 -2.76 -2.71 -8.43
CA HIS A 56 -3.79 -1.71 -8.15
C HIS A 56 -3.74 -1.25 -6.69
N LEU A 57 -3.66 -2.19 -5.75
CA LEU A 57 -3.59 -1.90 -4.32
C LEU A 57 -2.32 -1.16 -3.92
N ILE A 58 -1.17 -1.61 -4.43
CA ILE A 58 0.12 -0.94 -4.17
C ILE A 58 0.09 0.49 -4.72
N LYS A 59 -0.47 0.69 -5.92
CA LYS A 59 -0.60 2.02 -6.52
C LYS A 59 -1.53 2.93 -5.72
N MET A 60 -2.68 2.42 -5.27
CA MET A 60 -3.60 3.17 -4.41
C MET A 60 -2.95 3.58 -3.09
N GLU A 61 -2.32 2.63 -2.40
CA GLU A 61 -1.68 2.89 -1.10
C GLU A 61 -0.56 3.93 -1.24
N ARG A 62 0.29 3.79 -2.26
CA ARG A 62 1.36 4.75 -2.54
C ARG A 62 0.82 6.16 -2.78
N LEU A 63 -0.18 6.30 -3.65
CA LEU A 63 -0.78 7.61 -3.94
C LEU A 63 -1.44 8.22 -2.71
N TYR A 64 -2.10 7.41 -1.88
CA TYR A 64 -2.71 7.86 -0.64
C TYR A 64 -1.65 8.39 0.34
N GLN A 65 -0.56 7.63 0.54
CA GLN A 65 0.54 8.03 1.43
C GLN A 65 1.25 9.30 0.92
N GLU A 66 1.51 9.37 -0.38
CA GLU A 66 2.09 10.55 -1.02
C GLU A 66 1.22 11.78 -0.80
N THR A 67 -0.08 11.68 -1.09
CA THR A 67 -1.04 12.78 -0.90
C THR A 67 -1.11 13.23 0.55
N SER A 68 -1.13 12.27 1.49
CA SER A 68 -1.14 12.56 2.93
C SER A 68 0.14 13.31 3.36
N SER A 69 1.29 12.90 2.83
CA SER A 69 2.57 13.56 3.11
C SER A 69 2.59 14.99 2.55
N LEU A 70 2.12 15.19 1.31
CA LEU A 70 2.03 16.50 0.69
C LEU A 70 1.12 17.44 1.48
N LEU A 71 -0.03 16.95 1.97
CA LEU A 71 -0.93 17.72 2.84
C LEU A 71 -0.23 18.16 4.14
N GLN A 72 0.50 17.26 4.79
CA GLN A 72 1.29 17.61 5.98
C GLN A 72 2.37 18.66 5.68
N GLN A 73 3.05 18.55 4.55
CA GLN A 73 4.06 19.53 4.11
C GLN A 73 3.41 20.90 3.82
N ALA A 74 2.22 20.91 3.21
CA ALA A 74 1.45 22.12 2.97
C ALA A 74 1.07 22.81 4.29
N HIS A 75 0.56 22.06 5.26
CA HIS A 75 0.26 22.59 6.60
C HIS A 75 1.49 23.16 7.32
N PHE A 76 2.63 22.47 7.26
CA PHE A 76 3.87 22.98 7.84
C PHE A 76 4.30 24.31 7.18
N SER A 77 4.17 24.38 5.86
CA SER A 77 4.51 25.56 5.07
C SER A 77 3.55 26.72 5.33
N MET A 78 2.26 26.46 5.58
CA MET A 78 1.32 27.47 6.06
C MET A 78 1.79 28.07 7.39
N GLY A 79 2.23 27.25 8.34
CA GLY A 79 2.79 27.75 9.60
C GLY A 79 4.08 28.57 9.43
N ARG A 80 4.78 28.43 8.29
CA ARG A 80 5.88 29.34 7.90
C ARG A 80 5.34 30.62 7.28
N LEU A 81 4.32 30.52 6.41
CA LEU A 81 3.68 31.66 5.76
C LEU A 81 3.13 32.68 6.76
N GLU A 82 2.53 32.22 7.87
CA GLU A 82 2.04 33.13 8.93
C GLU A 82 3.14 33.99 9.57
N ARG A 83 4.38 33.49 9.54
CA ARG A 83 5.56 34.11 10.16
C ARG A 83 6.50 34.75 9.14
N ALA A 84 6.08 34.86 7.88
CA ALA A 84 6.87 35.49 6.82
C ALA A 84 7.24 36.93 7.21
N LYS A 85 8.51 37.28 7.00
CA LYS A 85 9.10 38.56 7.40
C LYS A 85 8.69 39.69 6.47
N ASP A 86 8.59 39.38 5.19
CA ASP A 86 8.27 40.31 4.11
C ASP A 86 7.36 39.67 3.06
N GLU A 87 6.90 40.49 2.11
CA GLU A 87 6.02 40.07 1.03
C GLU A 87 6.69 39.06 0.09
N GLN A 88 8.01 39.18 -0.12
CA GLN A 88 8.75 38.29 -1.00
C GLN A 88 8.82 36.87 -0.44
N GLU A 89 9.18 36.70 0.84
CA GLU A 89 9.20 35.41 1.53
C GLU A 89 7.82 34.75 1.52
N ALA A 90 6.77 35.54 1.79
CA ALA A 90 5.41 35.02 1.76
C ALA A 90 4.96 34.59 0.35
N GLN A 91 5.36 35.33 -0.69
CA GLN A 91 5.08 34.96 -2.08
C GLN A 91 5.77 33.64 -2.44
N GLN A 92 7.03 33.45 -2.05
CA GLN A 92 7.76 32.20 -2.29
C GLN A 92 7.11 31.01 -1.58
N ILE A 93 6.75 31.16 -0.30
CA ILE A 93 6.12 30.09 0.47
C ILE A 93 4.72 29.76 -0.10
N SER A 94 3.95 30.76 -0.50
CA SER A 94 2.61 30.53 -1.05
C SER A 94 2.63 29.88 -2.44
N GLN A 95 3.59 30.23 -3.29
CA GLN A 95 3.83 29.52 -4.56
C GLN A 95 4.17 28.06 -4.30
N TYR A 96 5.04 27.78 -3.34
CA TYR A 96 5.37 26.41 -2.96
C TYR A 96 4.12 25.63 -2.50
N ILE A 97 3.32 26.18 -1.58
CA ILE A 97 2.08 25.53 -1.12
C ILE A 97 1.11 25.29 -2.27
N THR A 98 0.95 26.28 -3.17
CA THR A 98 0.06 26.17 -4.33
C THR A 98 0.48 25.04 -5.27
N GLU A 99 1.78 24.87 -5.49
CA GLU A 99 2.30 23.77 -6.30
C GLU A 99 2.10 22.40 -5.62
N GLN A 100 2.25 22.32 -4.29
CA GLN A 100 1.90 21.11 -3.55
C GLN A 100 0.41 20.76 -3.68
N LEU A 101 -0.47 21.76 -3.55
CA LEU A 101 -1.91 21.60 -3.73
C LEU A 101 -2.27 21.10 -5.13
N ARG A 102 -1.60 21.63 -6.17
CA ARG A 102 -1.78 21.15 -7.54
C ARG A 102 -1.49 19.65 -7.67
N VAL A 103 -0.43 19.16 -7.03
CA VAL A 103 -0.08 17.72 -7.03
C VAL A 103 -1.08 16.91 -6.19
N ILE A 104 -1.50 17.42 -5.03
CA ILE A 104 -2.52 16.80 -4.17
C ILE A 104 -3.84 16.61 -4.95
N ASP A 105 -4.29 17.63 -5.65
CA ASP A 105 -5.55 17.58 -6.40
C ASP A 105 -5.46 16.56 -7.55
N GLN A 106 -4.33 16.53 -8.26
CA GLN A 106 -4.05 15.51 -9.28
C GLN A 106 -4.05 14.09 -8.70
N ASN A 107 -3.44 13.89 -7.54
CA ASN A 107 -3.42 12.59 -6.88
C ASN A 107 -4.83 12.18 -6.41
N CYS A 108 -5.63 13.11 -5.88
CA CYS A 108 -7.02 12.87 -5.53
C CYS A 108 -7.84 12.41 -6.74
N ASP A 109 -7.69 13.06 -7.89
CA ASP A 109 -8.36 12.66 -9.13
C ASP A 109 -7.97 11.24 -9.57
N GLN A 110 -6.67 10.91 -9.50
CA GLN A 110 -6.19 9.56 -9.78
C GLN A 110 -6.73 8.52 -8.80
N LEU A 111 -6.80 8.86 -7.51
CA LEU A 111 -7.36 8.00 -6.48
C LEU A 111 -8.85 7.73 -6.73
N VAL A 112 -9.64 8.72 -7.18
CA VAL A 112 -11.05 8.51 -7.55
C VAL A 112 -11.17 7.50 -8.70
N ILE A 113 -10.31 7.60 -9.72
CA ILE A 113 -10.28 6.63 -10.82
C ILE A 113 -9.98 5.22 -10.29
N LEU A 114 -9.02 5.10 -9.37
CA LEU A 114 -8.64 3.81 -8.79
C LEU A 114 -9.77 3.24 -7.91
N VAL A 115 -10.40 4.05 -7.04
CA VAL A 115 -11.58 3.65 -6.25
C VAL A 115 -12.67 3.06 -7.12
N ASN A 116 -12.93 3.64 -8.30
CA ASN A 116 -13.99 3.15 -9.17
C ASN A 116 -13.69 1.77 -9.78
N LYS A 117 -12.42 1.36 -9.82
CA LYS A 117 -11.98 0.03 -10.26
C LYS A 117 -11.96 -0.99 -9.13
N GLU A 118 -12.17 -0.57 -7.88
CA GLU A 118 -12.16 -1.49 -6.74
C GLU A 118 -13.39 -2.41 -6.68
N ALA A 119 -13.19 -3.56 -6.05
CA ALA A 119 -14.26 -4.52 -5.79
C ALA A 119 -15.38 -3.86 -4.93
N PRO A 120 -16.67 -4.15 -5.19
CA PRO A 120 -17.79 -3.51 -4.48
C PRO A 120 -17.68 -3.56 -2.95
N ALA A 121 -17.17 -4.66 -2.41
CA ALA A 121 -17.00 -4.87 -0.97
C ALA A 121 -16.02 -3.87 -0.30
N ARG A 122 -15.04 -3.33 -1.04
CA ARG A 122 -14.03 -2.41 -0.51
C ARG A 122 -14.20 -0.98 -1.00
N ARG A 123 -14.85 -0.79 -2.15
CA ARG A 123 -15.00 0.50 -2.83
C ARG A 123 -15.52 1.61 -1.90
N HIS A 124 -16.55 1.33 -1.11
CA HIS A 124 -17.14 2.33 -0.21
C HIS A 124 -16.13 2.81 0.85
N ILE A 125 -15.40 1.88 1.48
CA ILE A 125 -14.41 2.20 2.52
C ILE A 125 -13.29 3.06 1.95
N VAL A 126 -12.76 2.70 0.78
CA VAL A 126 -11.67 3.46 0.15
C VAL A 126 -12.16 4.83 -0.33
N ARG A 127 -13.41 4.92 -0.81
CA ARG A 127 -14.02 6.20 -1.20
C ARG A 127 -14.05 7.20 -0.05
N ILE A 128 -14.46 6.78 1.15
CA ILE A 128 -14.47 7.65 2.34
C ILE A 128 -13.08 8.24 2.60
N LYS A 129 -12.03 7.44 2.48
CA LYS A 129 -10.65 7.91 2.67
C LYS A 129 -10.23 8.96 1.63
N VAL A 130 -10.61 8.75 0.37
CA VAL A 130 -10.33 9.71 -0.71
C VAL A 130 -11.13 11.00 -0.52
N ASP A 131 -12.39 10.90 -0.11
CA ASP A 131 -13.24 12.05 0.18
C ASP A 131 -12.69 12.87 1.35
N GLN A 132 -12.12 12.23 2.36
CA GLN A 132 -11.40 12.92 3.44
C GLN A 132 -10.20 13.72 2.91
N LEU A 133 -9.34 13.11 2.08
CA LEU A 133 -8.20 13.83 1.49
C LEU A 133 -8.63 15.04 0.66
N LYS A 134 -9.74 14.91 -0.08
CA LYS A 134 -10.31 16.02 -0.85
C LYS A 134 -10.83 17.13 0.05
N ASN A 135 -11.50 16.79 1.14
CA ASN A 135 -11.95 17.77 2.12
C ASN A 135 -10.76 18.50 2.74
N ASP A 136 -9.71 17.77 3.12
CA ASP A 136 -8.49 18.34 3.69
C ASP A 136 -7.79 19.27 2.68
N SER A 137 -7.66 18.87 1.41
CA SER A 137 -7.13 19.74 0.33
C SER A 137 -7.92 21.04 0.22
N GLN A 138 -9.26 20.94 0.21
CA GLN A 138 -10.13 22.11 0.13
C GLN A 138 -9.96 23.05 1.34
N ASN A 139 -9.81 22.48 2.53
CA ASN A 139 -9.56 23.27 3.75
C ASN A 139 -8.23 24.03 3.66
N VAL A 140 -7.17 23.39 3.12
CA VAL A 140 -5.87 24.04 2.90
C VAL A 140 -6.00 25.17 1.88
N HIS A 141 -6.70 24.97 0.75
CA HIS A 141 -7.00 26.01 -0.25
C HIS A 141 -7.69 27.23 0.36
N TYR A 142 -8.70 27.03 1.20
CA TYR A 142 -9.38 28.14 1.88
C TYR A 142 -8.46 28.86 2.86
N ALA A 143 -7.70 28.11 3.65
CA ALA A 143 -6.84 28.67 4.66
C ALA A 143 -5.72 29.52 4.04
N ILE A 144 -5.05 29.06 2.99
CA ILE A 144 -4.02 29.86 2.30
C ILE A 144 -4.60 31.14 1.71
N THR A 145 -5.79 31.07 1.10
CA THR A 145 -6.48 32.24 0.54
C THR A 145 -6.76 33.30 1.61
N ALA A 146 -7.25 32.87 2.77
CA ALA A 146 -7.51 33.76 3.90
C ALA A 146 -6.21 34.37 4.48
N MET A 147 -5.14 33.57 4.59
CA MET A 147 -3.84 34.02 5.08
C MET A 147 -3.22 35.07 4.16
N LEU A 148 -3.23 34.82 2.85
CA LEU A 148 -2.71 35.76 1.85
C LEU A 148 -3.48 37.08 1.83
N SER A 149 -4.81 37.02 1.96
CA SER A 149 -5.64 38.22 2.05
C SER A 149 -5.26 39.08 3.26
N ARG A 150 -5.07 38.45 4.43
CA ARG A 150 -4.65 39.14 5.66
C ARG A 150 -3.24 39.73 5.56
N LEU A 151 -2.29 38.97 5.03
CA LEU A 151 -0.91 39.41 4.87
C LEU A 151 -0.80 40.57 3.88
N SER A 152 -1.51 40.48 2.75
CA SER A 152 -1.57 41.54 1.75
C SER A 152 -2.16 42.84 2.31
N ALA A 153 -3.21 42.77 3.14
CA ALA A 153 -3.73 43.94 3.85
C ALA A 153 -2.71 44.54 4.82
N LYS A 154 -1.98 43.70 5.57
CA LYS A 154 -0.92 44.14 6.49
C LYS A 154 0.20 44.89 5.76
N TRP A 155 0.69 44.37 4.63
CA TRP A 155 1.78 45.02 3.90
C TRP A 155 1.35 46.32 3.23
N ARG A 156 0.13 46.39 2.66
CA ARG A 156 -0.41 47.65 2.14
C ARG A 156 -0.43 48.74 3.21
N ALA A 157 -0.97 48.43 4.39
CA ALA A 157 -1.02 49.38 5.51
C ALA A 157 0.38 49.83 5.96
N ALA A 158 1.38 48.94 5.91
CA ALA A 158 2.76 49.29 6.22
C ALA A 158 3.37 50.23 5.15
N SER A 159 3.15 49.95 3.87
CA SER A 159 3.61 50.80 2.75
C SER A 159 2.98 52.19 2.82
N GLU A 160 1.66 52.27 2.99
CA GLU A 160 0.93 53.54 3.12
C GLU A 160 1.45 54.38 4.29
N ARG A 161 1.73 53.74 5.44
CA ARG A 161 2.32 54.41 6.59
C ARG A 161 3.70 54.97 6.28
N GLU A 162 4.55 54.20 5.61
CA GLU A 162 5.90 54.61 5.25
C GLU A 162 5.89 55.79 4.28
N GLU A 163 5.00 55.76 3.28
CA GLU A 163 4.81 56.87 2.33
C GLU A 163 4.39 58.16 3.04
N LEU A 164 3.45 58.09 3.98
CA LEU A 164 3.00 59.25 4.76
C LEU A 164 4.10 59.82 5.67
N LEU A 165 5.03 59.00 6.14
CA LEU A 165 6.17 59.44 6.96
C LEU A 165 7.23 60.15 6.12
N HIS A 166 7.45 59.73 4.87
CA HIS A 166 8.41 60.32 3.94
C HIS A 166 7.91 61.60 3.24
N GLN A 167 6.61 61.89 3.31
CA GLN A 167 6.00 63.09 2.75
C GLN A 167 6.03 64.31 3.69
N ARG A 168 6.70 64.23 4.84
CA ARG A 168 6.92 65.34 5.80
C ARG A 168 8.38 65.77 5.84
#